data_AF-A0A9D8L0V6-F1
#
_entry.id   AF-A0A9D8L0V6-F1
#
_cell.length_a   1.000
_cell.length_b   1.000
_cell.length_c   1.000
_cell.angle_alpha   90.00
_cell.angle_beta   90.00
_cell.angle_gamma   90.00
#
_symmetry.space_group_name_H-M   'P 1'
#
loop_
_entity.id
_entity.type
_entity.pdbx_description
1 polymer ?
#
loop_
_entity_poly.entity_id
_entity_poly.type
_entity_poly.pdbx_seq_one_letter_code
_entity_poly.pdbx_strand_id
1 'polypeptide(L)'
;MYEHDGSLRDALQDYARRVPEHLAVAGQFLQLLDEGGEDPFARSRLAGHFTGSAWLVSADGRRVLLTHHRKLERWLQLGGHADGDRALAG
;
A
#
# COMPACT_ATOMS: atom_id res chain seq x y z
N MET A 1 -15.08 -16.11 6.03
CA MET A 1 -14.91 -15.21 7.19
C MET A 1 -13.43 -14.86 7.19
N TYR A 2 -13.12 -13.61 6.81
CA TYR A 2 -11.82 -12.93 6.64
C TYR A 2 -10.54 -13.63 7.17
N GLU A 3 -9.84 -14.39 6.31
CA GLU A 3 -8.49 -14.93 6.62
C GLU A 3 -7.35 -14.14 5.94
N HIS A 4 -7.64 -13.13 5.11
CA HIS A 4 -6.62 -12.49 4.25
C HIS A 4 -5.92 -11.28 4.86
N ASP A 5 -6.45 -10.65 5.91
CA ASP A 5 -5.80 -9.46 6.53
C ASP A 5 -4.53 -9.80 7.31
N GLY A 6 -4.37 -11.09 7.70
CA GLY A 6 -3.19 -11.56 8.43
C GLY A 6 -1.90 -11.32 7.66
N SER A 7 -1.91 -11.52 6.33
CA SER A 7 -0.69 -11.35 5.53
C SER A 7 -0.21 -9.90 5.49
N LEU A 8 -1.12 -8.92 5.40
CA LEU A 8 -0.75 -7.50 5.39
C LEU A 8 -0.29 -7.02 6.76
N ARG A 9 -0.97 -7.43 7.84
CA ARG A 9 -0.54 -7.12 9.21
C ARG A 9 0.86 -7.64 9.48
N ASP A 10 1.11 -8.90 9.15
CA ASP A 10 2.40 -9.55 9.38
C ASP A 10 3.50 -8.86 8.57
N ALA A 11 3.22 -8.50 7.32
CA ALA A 11 4.15 -7.76 6.47
C ALA A 11 4.49 -6.36 7.02
N LEU A 12 3.50 -5.63 7.54
CA LEU A 12 3.71 -4.32 8.16
C LEU A 12 4.51 -4.41 9.46
N GLN A 13 4.23 -5.43 10.28
CA GLN A 13 5.00 -5.69 11.50
C GLN A 13 6.44 -6.10 11.18
N ASP A 14 6.63 -6.94 10.17
CA ASP A 14 7.98 -7.33 9.73
C ASP A 14 8.76 -6.16 9.14
N TYR A 15 8.10 -5.32 8.34
CA TYR A 15 8.67 -4.08 7.85
C TYR A 15 9.12 -3.15 8.98
N ALA A 16 8.27 -2.94 10.00
CA ALA A 16 8.61 -2.12 11.16
C ALA A 16 9.81 -2.66 11.95
N ARG A 17 9.96 -3.99 12.04
CA ARG A 17 11.13 -4.63 12.66
C ARG A 17 12.41 -4.42 11.84
N ARG A 18 12.33 -4.53 10.52
CA ARG A 18 13.48 -4.40 9.61
C ARG A 18 13.93 -2.96 9.41
N VAL A 19 13.01 -2.00 9.54
CA VAL A 19 13.23 -0.58 9.26
C VAL A 19 12.72 0.27 10.43
N PRO A 20 13.46 0.33 11.56
CA PRO A 20 12.98 0.95 12.80
C PRO A 20 12.64 2.44 12.67
N GLU A 21 13.28 3.17 11.76
CA GLU A 21 12.95 4.57 11.43
C GLU A 21 11.52 4.72 10.90
N HIS A 22 10.93 3.65 10.38
CA HIS A 22 9.56 3.61 9.89
C HIS A 22 8.56 3.03 10.89
N LEU A 23 8.94 2.82 12.15
CA LEU A 23 8.04 2.28 13.18
C LEU A 23 6.76 3.12 13.34
N ALA A 24 6.90 4.45 13.37
CA ALA A 24 5.77 5.35 13.53
C ALA A 24 4.80 5.29 12.34
N VAL A 25 5.32 5.24 11.11
CA VAL A 25 4.47 5.17 9.91
C VAL A 25 3.82 3.79 9.79
N ALA A 26 4.54 2.69 10.05
CA ALA A 26 3.93 1.36 10.07
C ALA A 26 2.81 1.26 11.13
N GLY A 27 2.98 1.92 12.28
CA GLY A 27 1.95 2.04 13.31
C GLY A 27 0.67 2.70 12.83
N GLN A 28 0.75 3.75 11.99
CA GLN A 28 -0.42 4.40 11.39
C GLN A 28 -1.18 3.46 10.44
N PHE A 29 -0.47 2.62 9.69
CA PHE A 29 -1.09 1.64 8.78
C PHE A 29 -1.76 0.49 9.56
N LEU A 30 -1.12 0.03 10.64
CA LEU A 30 -1.71 -0.96 11.54
C LEU A 30 -2.96 -0.40 12.24
N GLN A 31 -2.91 0.86 12.69
CA GLN A 31 -4.08 1.54 13.24
C GLN A 31 -5.22 1.62 12.21
N LEU A 32 -4.93 2.00 10.96
CA LEU A 32 -5.92 2.01 9.88
C LEU A 32 -6.55 0.62 9.65
N LEU A 33 -5.77 -0.45 9.79
CA LEU A 33 -6.26 -1.82 9.66
C LEU A 33 -7.14 -2.24 10.86
N ASP A 34 -6.85 -1.73 12.05
CA ASP A 34 -7.56 -1.99 13.31
C ASP A 34 -8.78 -1.07 13.54
N GLU A 35 -8.87 0.04 12.82
CA GLU A 35 -9.97 0.99 12.89
C GLU A 35 -11.28 0.32 12.45
N GLY A 36 -12.11 -0.07 13.43
CA GLY A 36 -13.46 -0.56 13.18
C GLY A 36 -14.33 0.49 12.48
N GLY A 37 -15.35 0.04 11.75
CA GLY A 37 -16.27 0.90 11.00
C GLY A 37 -16.23 0.62 9.50
N GLU A 38 -15.98 1.65 8.70
CA GLU A 38 -15.90 1.55 7.24
C GLU A 38 -14.68 0.74 6.78
N ASP A 39 -14.85 -0.07 5.73
CA ASP A 39 -13.80 -0.93 5.20
C ASP A 39 -12.56 -0.11 4.75
N PRO A 40 -11.37 -0.31 5.36
CA PRO A 40 -10.16 0.44 5.02
C PRO A 40 -9.60 0.10 3.63
N PHE A 41 -10.14 -0.90 2.93
CA PHE A 41 -9.78 -1.24 1.56
C PHE A 41 -10.73 -0.62 0.53
N ALA A 42 -11.83 0.02 0.95
CA ALA A 42 -12.80 0.63 0.05
C ALA A 42 -12.52 2.12 -0.17
N ARG A 43 -12.42 2.56 -1.44
CA ARG A 43 -12.22 3.99 -1.77
C ARG A 43 -13.35 4.93 -1.30
N SER A 44 -14.51 4.38 -0.95
CA SER A 44 -15.61 5.15 -0.36
C SER A 44 -15.30 5.66 1.05
N ARG A 45 -14.33 5.04 1.75
CA ARG A 45 -13.85 5.52 3.05
C ARG A 45 -13.01 6.77 2.86
N LEU A 46 -13.59 7.93 3.18
CA LEU A 46 -12.95 9.23 2.96
C LEU A 46 -11.90 9.58 4.04
N ALA A 47 -11.98 8.94 5.22
CA ALA A 47 -11.01 9.12 6.30
C ALA A 47 -9.61 8.57 5.96
N GLY A 48 -9.49 7.78 4.90
CA GLY A 48 -8.26 7.13 4.42
C GLY A 48 -8.53 5.69 4.00
N HIS A 49 -7.76 5.14 3.08
CA HIS A 49 -7.89 3.74 2.66
C HIS A 49 -6.58 3.25 2.05
N PHE A 50 -6.42 1.94 1.96
CA PHE A 50 -5.23 1.33 1.38
C PHE A 50 -5.18 1.52 -0.15
N THR A 51 -3.97 1.79 -0.62
CA THR A 51 -3.63 1.86 -2.04
C THR A 51 -2.40 1.00 -2.28
N GLY A 52 -2.29 0.46 -3.50
CA GLY A 52 -1.11 -0.26 -3.97
C GLY A 52 -0.34 0.60 -4.96
N SER A 53 0.98 0.46 -4.97
CA SER A 53 1.84 1.05 -5.99
C SER A 53 2.87 0.04 -6.47
N ALA A 54 3.37 0.23 -7.69
CA ALA A 54 4.27 -0.72 -8.33
C ALA A 54 5.46 -0.04 -8.98
N TRP A 55 6.63 -0.62 -8.76
CA TRP A 55 7.85 -0.38 -9.53
C TRP A 55 7.98 -1.47 -10.59
N LEU A 56 7.64 -1.15 -11.85
CA LEU A 56 7.85 -2.07 -12.96
C LEU A 56 9.26 -1.89 -13.49
N VAL A 57 10.13 -2.86 -13.21
CA VAL A 57 11.54 -2.85 -13.58
C VAL A 57 11.75 -3.77 -14.78
N SER A 58 12.58 -3.37 -15.74
CA SER A 58 13.00 -4.25 -16.83
C SER A 58 13.72 -5.49 -16.29
N ALA A 59 13.69 -6.59 -17.04
CA ALA A 59 14.27 -7.86 -16.60
C ALA A 59 15.78 -7.77 -16.26
N ASP A 60 16.50 -6.82 -16.87
CA ASP A 60 17.91 -6.53 -16.60
C ASP A 60 18.14 -5.64 -15.36
N GLY A 61 17.08 -5.16 -14.70
CA GLY A 61 17.15 -4.28 -13.53
C GLY A 61 17.51 -2.81 -13.85
N ARG A 62 17.66 -2.43 -15.13
CA ARG A 62 18.29 -1.15 -15.50
C ARG A 62 17.31 -0.02 -15.82
N ARG A 63 16.03 -0.32 -16.03
CA ARG A 63 15.01 0.66 -16.43
C ARG A 63 13.77 0.46 -15.57
N VAL A 64 13.07 1.55 -15.29
CA VAL A 64 11.75 1.55 -14.66
C VAL A 64 10.72 2.12 -15.63
N LEU A 65 9.54 1.51 -15.68
CA LEU A 65 8.37 2.09 -16.30
C LEU A 65 7.67 3.05 -15.33
N LEU A 66 7.52 4.31 -15.75
CA LEU A 66 6.80 5.36 -15.04
C LEU A 66 5.73 5.96 -15.96
N THR A 67 4.72 6.60 -15.36
CA THR A 67 3.70 7.36 -16.09
C THR A 67 4.06 8.84 -16.09
N HIS A 68 4.12 9.47 -17.26
CA HIS A 68 4.25 10.92 -17.36
C HIS A 68 2.89 11.59 -17.13
N HIS A 69 2.72 12.25 -15.98
CA HIS A 69 1.46 12.84 -15.59
C HIS A 69 1.28 14.25 -16.19
N ARG A 70 0.51 14.34 -17.27
CA ARG A 70 0.29 15.57 -18.08
C ARG A 70 -0.10 16.85 -17.31
N LYS A 71 -0.77 16.74 -16.16
CA LYS A 71 -1.14 17.94 -15.38
C LYS A 71 -0.03 18.36 -14.40
N LEU A 72 0.78 17.40 -13.95
CA LEU A 72 1.80 17.63 -12.95
C LEU A 72 3.18 17.82 -13.57
N GLU A 73 3.34 17.47 -14.86
CA GLU A 73 4.61 17.45 -15.59
C GLU A 73 5.70 16.71 -14.81
N ARG A 74 5.32 15.54 -14.29
CA ARG A 74 6.15 14.66 -13.45
C ARG A 74 6.02 13.22 -13.90
N TRP A 75 7.11 12.47 -13.74
CA TRP A 75 7.11 11.03 -13.86
C TRP A 75 6.77 10.40 -12.50
N LEU A 76 5.73 9.56 -12.48
CA LEU A 76 5.22 8.94 -11.25
C LEU A 76 5.12 7.42 -11.42
N GLN A 77 5.26 6.70 -10.30
CA GLN A 77 5.04 5.27 -10.23
C GLN A 77 3.59 4.89 -10.56
N LEU A 78 3.37 3.66 -10.99
CA LEU A 78 2.02 3.12 -11.17
C LEU A 78 1.40 2.82 -9.81
N GLY A 79 0.08 2.88 -9.73
CA GLY A 79 -0.65 2.54 -8.50
C GLY A 79 -2.15 2.71 -8.64
N GLY A 80 -2.87 2.35 -7.57
CA GLY A 80 -4.33 2.37 -7.54
C GLY A 80 -4.92 2.06 -6.16
N HIS A 81 -6.23 2.17 -6.08
CA HIS A 81 -7.01 1.84 -4.89
C HIS A 81 -7.06 0.32 -4.71
N ALA A 82 -7.15 -0.13 -3.46
CA ALA A 82 -7.38 -1.55 -3.16
C ALA A 82 -8.79 -1.99 -3.61
N ASP A 83 -9.79 -1.11 -3.53
CA ASP A 83 -11.18 -1.35 -3.94
C ASP A 83 -11.75 -2.70 -3.47
N GLY A 84 -11.46 -3.05 -2.20
CA GLY A 84 -11.91 -4.28 -1.54
C GLY A 84 -10.93 -5.45 -1.62
N ASP A 85 -9.85 -5.34 -2.40
CA ASP A 85 -8.77 -6.32 -2.41
C ASP A 85 -7.91 -6.21 -1.15
N ARG A 86 -7.84 -7.32 -0.39
CA ARG A 86 -7.11 -7.42 0.88
C ARG A 86 -5.73 -8.05 0.68
N ALA A 87 -5.44 -8.62 -0.49
CA ALA A 87 -4.18 -9.27 -0.81
C ALA A 87 -3.12 -8.26 -1.30
N LEU A 88 -2.79 -7.29 -0.44
CA LEU A 88 -1.78 -6.26 -0.76
C LEU A 88 -0.35 -6.68 -0.39
N ALA A 89 -0.20 -7.70 0.45
CA ALA A 89 1.07 -8.30 0.80
C ALA A 89 1.18 -9.67 0.13
N GLY A 90 2.18 -9.83 -0.73
CA GLY A 90 2.52 -11.06 -1.46
C GLY A 90 4.02 -11.35 -1.42
#